data_AF-S7X2X8-F1
#
_entry.id   AF-S7X2X8-F1
#
_cell.length_a   1.000
_cell.length_b   1.000
_cell.length_c   1.000
_cell.angle_alpha   90.00
_cell.angle_beta   90.00
_cell.angle_gamma   90.00
#
_symmetry.space_group_name_H-M   'P 1'
#
loop_
_entity.id
_entity.type
_entity.pdbx_description
1 polymer ?
#
loop_
_entity_poly.entity_id
_entity_poly.type
_entity_poly.pdbx_seq_one_letter_code
_entity_poly.pdbx_strand_id
1 'polypeptide(L)'
;MADTHEFENFRLPLNRIDPAMMKELKMNVNSLLSIEGDTLIIKHMYIERRLRPLNLYLEECSLEEAKHAVDEYAKAILQMAQANIFPGDMMTKNFGVTRQNRVIFYDYDEIEFLDRMNFRIKPKPETYDQIYASKPWYEINENDVFPEDFKRFMIGRQDVRAYFIASNPELFDPEYWAAIQDKLGKGEMIHAFPYPESMRFRPDEVV
;
A
#
# COMPACT_ATOMS: atom_id res chain seq x y z
N MET A 1 2.69 -8.77 -0.92
CA MET A 1 1.70 -8.73 0.17
C MET A 1 2.16 -9.70 1.25
N ALA A 2 1.87 -9.42 2.52
CA ALA A 2 2.24 -10.30 3.63
C ALA A 2 1.32 -11.53 3.67
N ASP A 3 1.88 -12.68 3.97
CA ASP A 3 1.09 -13.90 4.20
C ASP A 3 0.35 -13.79 5.54
N THR A 4 -0.90 -14.24 5.58
CA THR A 4 -1.80 -14.12 6.74
C THR A 4 -2.31 -15.49 7.13
N HIS A 5 -2.31 -15.75 8.44
CA HIS A 5 -2.95 -16.93 9.00
C HIS A 5 -4.18 -16.51 9.79
N GLU A 6 -5.33 -16.97 9.35
CA GLU A 6 -6.60 -16.81 10.03
C GLU A 6 -6.70 -17.78 11.23
N PHE A 7 -7.13 -17.26 12.37
CA PHE A 7 -7.39 -18.03 13.57
C PHE A 7 -8.78 -17.72 14.12
N GLU A 8 -9.48 -18.78 14.49
CA GLU A 8 -10.74 -18.71 15.21
C GLU A 8 -10.58 -19.17 16.66
N ASN A 9 -11.31 -18.52 17.56
CA ASN A 9 -11.35 -18.84 18.99
C ASN A 9 -9.93 -18.97 19.61
N PHE A 10 -9.05 -18.03 19.25
CA PHE A 10 -7.66 -18.03 19.67
C PHE A 10 -7.55 -17.80 21.18
N ARG A 11 -6.78 -18.66 21.87
CA ARG A 11 -6.73 -18.72 23.34
C ARG A 11 -5.42 -18.14 23.87
N LEU A 12 -5.51 -17.14 24.74
CA LEU A 12 -4.38 -16.48 25.38
C LEU A 12 -4.52 -16.48 26.91
N PRO A 13 -3.48 -16.89 27.67
CA PRO A 13 -3.50 -16.75 29.12
C PRO A 13 -3.63 -15.28 29.53
N LEU A 14 -4.57 -14.96 30.43
CA LEU A 14 -4.82 -13.58 30.87
C LEU A 14 -3.59 -12.93 31.50
N ASN A 15 -2.77 -13.72 32.21
CA ASN A 15 -1.55 -13.23 32.86
C ASN A 15 -0.43 -12.82 31.88
N ARG A 16 -0.60 -13.07 30.58
CA ARG A 16 0.34 -12.64 29.52
C ARG A 16 -0.12 -11.39 28.78
N ILE A 17 -1.28 -10.85 29.13
CA ILE A 17 -1.86 -9.69 28.46
C ILE A 17 -1.63 -8.46 29.32
N ASP A 18 -0.96 -7.47 28.75
CA ASP A 18 -0.75 -6.18 29.42
C ASP A 18 -2.13 -5.55 29.76
N PRO A 19 -2.32 -5.02 30.98
CA PRO A 19 -3.59 -4.39 31.37
C PRO A 19 -4.05 -3.27 30.42
N ALA A 20 -3.13 -2.50 29.86
CA ALA A 20 -3.44 -1.46 28.87
C ALA A 20 -3.97 -2.08 27.57
N MET A 21 -3.35 -3.17 27.09
CA MET A 21 -3.83 -3.88 25.91
C MET A 21 -5.23 -4.48 26.13
N MET A 22 -5.47 -5.08 27.31
CA MET A 22 -6.79 -5.61 27.64
C MET A 22 -7.87 -4.51 27.63
N LYS A 23 -7.53 -3.30 28.11
CA LYS A 23 -8.42 -2.14 28.06
C LYS A 23 -8.76 -1.77 26.61
N GLU A 24 -7.75 -1.65 25.76
CA GLU A 24 -7.95 -1.34 24.33
C GLU A 24 -8.80 -2.39 23.61
N LEU A 25 -8.54 -3.68 23.86
CA LEU A 25 -9.34 -4.77 23.29
C LEU A 25 -10.81 -4.68 23.71
N LYS A 26 -11.09 -4.43 24.99
CA LYS A 26 -12.47 -4.26 25.49
C LYS A 26 -13.13 -2.98 25.00
N MET A 27 -12.37 -1.94 24.68
CA MET A 27 -12.96 -0.71 24.15
C MET A 27 -13.36 -0.85 22.68
N ASN A 28 -12.54 -1.52 21.88
CA ASN A 28 -12.70 -1.53 20.43
C ASN A 28 -13.38 -2.80 19.89
N VAL A 29 -13.19 -3.96 20.52
CA VAL A 29 -13.61 -5.26 19.97
C VAL A 29 -14.27 -6.19 21.01
N ASN A 30 -14.91 -5.65 22.04
CA ASN A 30 -15.47 -6.43 23.16
C ASN A 30 -16.40 -7.59 22.73
N SER A 31 -17.18 -7.40 21.67
CA SER A 31 -18.11 -8.42 21.14
C SER A 31 -17.39 -9.64 20.58
N LEU A 32 -16.09 -9.52 20.25
CA LEU A 32 -15.22 -10.57 19.73
C LEU A 32 -14.41 -11.26 20.84
N LEU A 33 -14.59 -10.87 22.10
CA LEU A 33 -13.84 -11.40 23.24
C LEU A 33 -14.75 -12.23 24.14
N SER A 34 -14.23 -13.33 24.67
CA SER A 34 -14.80 -14.02 25.82
C SER A 34 -13.72 -14.42 26.81
N ILE A 35 -14.09 -14.55 28.09
CA ILE A 35 -13.17 -14.97 29.14
C ILE A 35 -13.71 -16.26 29.76
N GLU A 36 -12.89 -17.30 29.75
CA GLU A 36 -13.15 -18.59 30.37
C GLU A 36 -12.07 -18.86 31.43
N GLY A 37 -12.43 -18.71 32.71
CA GLY A 37 -11.46 -18.87 33.80
C GLY A 37 -10.31 -17.86 33.71
N ASP A 38 -9.10 -18.37 33.48
CA ASP A 38 -7.85 -17.60 33.35
C ASP A 38 -7.42 -17.33 31.90
N THR A 39 -8.29 -17.62 30.94
CA THR A 39 -8.00 -17.57 29.50
C THR A 39 -8.88 -16.55 28.79
N LEU A 40 -8.27 -15.65 28.00
CA LEU A 40 -8.95 -14.83 27.00
C LEU A 40 -9.12 -15.64 25.72
N ILE A 41 -10.32 -15.59 25.14
CA ILE A 41 -10.63 -16.13 23.83
C ILE A 41 -10.94 -14.96 22.89
N ILE A 42 -10.22 -14.91 21.78
CA ILE A 42 -10.45 -13.97 20.68
C ILE A 42 -11.14 -14.74 19.58
N LYS A 43 -12.40 -14.40 19.27
CA LYS A 43 -13.23 -15.16 18.32
C LYS A 43 -12.60 -15.27 16.95
N HIS A 44 -11.96 -14.21 16.49
CA HIS A 44 -11.37 -14.13 15.16
C HIS A 44 -10.17 -13.17 15.17
N MET A 45 -9.06 -13.59 14.58
CA MET A 45 -7.89 -12.74 14.38
C MET A 45 -7.00 -13.28 13.27
N TYR A 46 -6.16 -12.39 12.74
CA TYR A 46 -5.08 -12.76 11.83
C TYR A 46 -3.74 -12.70 12.54
N ILE A 47 -2.83 -13.60 12.19
CA ILE A 47 -1.42 -13.54 12.57
C ILE A 47 -0.60 -13.34 11.30
N GLU A 48 0.21 -12.29 11.31
CA GLU A 48 1.07 -11.92 10.21
C GLU A 48 2.52 -11.74 10.66
N ARG A 49 3.42 -11.72 9.68
CA ARG A 49 4.82 -11.38 9.93
C ARG A 49 4.91 -9.93 10.41
N ARG A 50 5.49 -9.72 11.59
CA ARG A 50 5.80 -8.38 12.09
C ARG A 50 6.81 -7.69 11.17
N LEU A 51 6.40 -6.56 10.60
CA LEU A 51 7.22 -5.66 9.80
C LEU A 51 7.42 -4.34 10.53
N ARG A 52 8.42 -3.55 10.11
CA ARG A 52 8.55 -2.17 10.56
C ARG A 52 7.72 -1.27 9.64
N PRO A 53 6.71 -0.53 10.13
CA PRO A 53 5.94 0.38 9.28
C PRO A 53 6.83 1.34 8.51
N LEU A 54 6.56 1.53 7.21
CA LEU A 54 7.40 2.31 6.30
C LEU A 54 7.44 3.78 6.68
N ASN A 55 6.34 4.35 7.18
CA ASN A 55 6.32 5.71 7.73
C ASN A 55 7.35 5.88 8.87
N LEU A 56 7.37 4.94 9.83
CA LEU A 56 8.34 4.96 10.94
C LEU A 56 9.77 4.67 10.47
N TYR A 57 9.94 3.87 9.41
CA TYR A 57 11.24 3.66 8.79
C TYR A 57 11.80 4.95 8.17
N LEU A 58 10.98 5.66 7.39
CA LEU A 58 11.36 6.90 6.72
C LEU A 58 11.68 8.04 7.69
N GLU A 59 11.12 8.05 8.89
CA GLU A 59 11.42 9.06 9.93
C GLU A 59 12.84 8.94 10.50
N GLU A 60 13.39 7.73 10.58
CA GLU A 60 14.66 7.49 11.29
C GLU A 60 15.85 7.20 10.36
N CYS A 61 15.59 6.72 9.13
CA CYS A 61 16.66 6.28 8.24
C CYS A 61 17.44 7.44 7.60
N SER A 62 18.65 7.15 7.12
CA SER A 62 19.43 8.10 6.33
C SER A 62 18.75 8.44 4.99
N LEU A 63 19.20 9.51 4.34
CA LEU A 63 18.64 9.90 3.03
C LEU A 63 18.84 8.81 1.97
N GLU A 64 19.99 8.13 1.95
CA GLU A 64 20.25 7.06 0.98
C GLU A 64 19.37 5.83 1.21
N GLU A 65 19.14 5.46 2.48
CA GLU A 65 18.17 4.42 2.83
C GLU A 65 16.73 4.82 2.49
N ALA A 66 16.38 6.10 2.67
CA ALA A 66 15.07 6.62 2.31
C ALA A 66 14.83 6.52 0.80
N LYS A 67 15.82 6.91 -0.03
CA LYS A 67 15.74 6.77 -1.49
C LYS A 67 15.47 5.32 -1.91
N HIS A 68 16.25 4.38 -1.38
CA HIS A 68 16.03 2.96 -1.64
C HIS A 68 14.62 2.50 -1.22
N ALA A 69 14.18 2.90 -0.03
CA ALA A 69 12.88 2.48 0.48
C ALA A 69 11.70 3.05 -0.33
N VAL A 70 11.80 4.28 -0.83
CA VAL A 70 10.73 4.86 -1.67
C VAL A 70 10.68 4.24 -3.06
N ASP A 71 11.80 3.79 -3.61
CA ASP A 71 11.83 3.05 -4.88
C ASP A 71 11.25 1.64 -4.70
N GLU A 72 11.61 0.92 -3.63
CA GLU A 72 10.98 -0.36 -3.29
C GLU A 72 9.49 -0.22 -3.01
N TYR A 73 9.07 0.92 -2.46
CA TYR A 73 7.67 1.25 -2.21
C TYR A 73 6.87 1.44 -3.51
N ALA A 74 7.36 2.27 -4.44
CA ALA A 74 6.73 2.41 -5.77
C ALA A 74 6.69 1.07 -6.50
N LYS A 75 7.80 0.33 -6.47
CA LYS A 75 7.88 -1.00 -7.07
C LYS A 75 6.87 -1.97 -6.48
N ALA A 76 6.66 -1.97 -5.16
CA ALA A 76 5.67 -2.82 -4.51
C ALA A 76 4.25 -2.53 -5.03
N ILE A 77 3.90 -1.25 -5.21
CA ILE A 77 2.60 -0.83 -5.76
C ILE A 77 2.44 -1.30 -7.21
N LEU A 78 3.43 -1.02 -8.05
CA LEU A 78 3.36 -1.40 -9.47
C LEU A 78 3.35 -2.92 -9.64
N GLN A 79 4.09 -3.68 -8.83
CA GLN A 79 4.03 -5.14 -8.85
C GLN A 79 2.69 -5.69 -8.41
N MET A 80 2.00 -5.04 -7.46
CA MET A 80 0.62 -5.40 -7.12
C MET A 80 -0.33 -5.13 -8.29
N ALA A 81 -0.19 -3.98 -8.94
CA ALA A 81 -0.98 -3.64 -10.12
C ALA A 81 -0.79 -4.67 -11.25
N GLN A 82 0.44 -5.07 -11.51
CA GLN A 82 0.78 -6.13 -12.47
C GLN A 82 0.18 -7.49 -12.11
N ALA A 83 -0.17 -7.72 -10.84
CA ALA A 83 -0.90 -8.90 -10.36
C ALA A 83 -2.43 -8.69 -10.30
N ASN A 84 -2.96 -7.67 -11.00
CA ASN A 84 -4.36 -7.25 -11.00
C ASN A 84 -4.88 -6.75 -9.64
N ILE A 85 -4.01 -6.27 -8.74
CA ILE A 85 -4.41 -5.75 -7.43
C ILE A 85 -4.10 -4.26 -7.33
N PHE A 86 -5.12 -3.45 -7.11
CA PHE A 86 -5.00 -2.05 -6.75
C PHE A 86 -5.03 -1.89 -5.22
N PRO A 87 -4.04 -1.22 -4.57
CA PRO A 87 -3.96 -1.18 -3.11
C PRO A 87 -5.03 -0.34 -2.39
N GLY A 88 -5.72 0.59 -3.07
CA GLY A 88 -6.58 1.58 -2.42
C GLY A 88 -5.76 2.61 -1.64
N ASP A 89 -5.72 2.50 -0.30
CA ASP A 89 -4.94 3.38 0.59
C ASP A 89 -3.42 3.15 0.46
N MET A 90 -2.81 3.88 -0.47
CA MET A 90 -1.37 3.92 -0.70
C MET A 90 -0.65 4.90 0.24
N MET A 91 -0.96 4.86 1.54
CA MET A 91 -0.21 5.61 2.56
C MET A 91 0.91 4.75 3.13
N THR A 92 2.06 5.36 3.42
CA THR A 92 3.25 4.63 3.95
C THR A 92 3.01 3.91 5.28
N LYS A 93 1.98 4.27 6.04
CA LYS A 93 1.53 3.53 7.25
C LYS A 93 0.99 2.12 6.96
N ASN A 94 0.63 1.81 5.71
CA ASN A 94 0.03 0.53 5.28
C ASN A 94 1.07 -0.41 4.64
N PHE A 95 2.33 0.03 4.60
CA PHE A 95 3.45 -0.70 4.04
C PHE A 95 4.49 -0.95 5.12
N GLY A 96 5.17 -2.10 5.03
CA GLY A 96 6.17 -2.54 5.99
C GLY A 96 7.49 -2.83 5.32
N VAL A 97 8.57 -2.51 6.03
CA VAL A 97 9.95 -2.77 5.62
C VAL A 97 10.43 -4.06 6.29
N THR A 98 10.96 -4.97 5.48
CA THR A 98 11.57 -6.22 5.94
C THR A 98 13.02 -6.01 6.37
N ARG A 99 13.64 -7.05 6.97
CA ARG A 99 15.07 -7.02 7.33
C ARG A 99 16.00 -6.88 6.11
N GLN A 100 15.53 -7.29 4.94
CA GLN A 100 16.25 -7.18 3.67
C GLN A 100 15.90 -5.90 2.92
N ASN A 101 15.29 -4.91 3.59
CA ASN A 101 14.86 -3.63 3.03
C ASN A 101 13.86 -3.74 1.86
N ARG A 102 13.17 -4.87 1.72
CA ARG A 102 11.99 -5.01 0.84
C ARG A 102 10.78 -4.34 1.46
N VAL A 103 9.96 -3.70 0.64
CA VAL A 103 8.68 -3.12 1.06
C VAL A 103 7.53 -4.09 0.75
N ILE A 104 6.63 -4.26 1.71
CA ILE A 104 5.49 -5.18 1.64
C ILE A 104 4.22 -4.46 2.10
N PHE A 105 3.16 -4.52 1.31
CA PHE A 105 1.83 -4.08 1.68
C PHE A 105 1.14 -5.06 2.63
N TYR A 106 0.45 -4.56 3.66
CA TYR A 106 -0.22 -5.37 4.69
C TYR A 106 -1.64 -4.90 5.11
N ASP A 107 -2.18 -3.83 4.52
CA ASP A 107 -3.53 -3.34 4.84
C ASP A 107 -4.51 -3.74 3.74
N TYR A 108 -5.41 -4.70 4.00
CA TYR A 108 -6.22 -5.30 2.92
C TYR A 108 -7.64 -4.76 2.81
N ASP A 109 -8.03 -3.79 3.63
CA ASP A 109 -9.43 -3.37 3.71
C ASP A 109 -9.90 -2.56 2.48
N GLU A 110 -8.98 -1.89 1.77
CA GLU A 110 -9.29 -1.04 0.62
C GLU A 110 -8.78 -1.60 -0.73
N ILE A 111 -8.38 -2.87 -0.79
CA ILE A 111 -7.92 -3.46 -2.06
C ILE A 111 -9.07 -3.68 -3.03
N GLU A 112 -8.79 -3.48 -4.32
CA GLU A 112 -9.73 -3.77 -5.40
C GLU A 112 -8.97 -4.39 -6.59
N PHE A 113 -9.69 -5.03 -7.51
CA PHE A 113 -9.06 -5.47 -8.75
C PHE A 113 -8.70 -4.29 -9.64
N LEU A 114 -7.51 -4.34 -10.24
CA LEU A 114 -7.04 -3.26 -11.11
C LEU A 114 -7.98 -3.05 -12.29
N ASP A 115 -8.50 -4.11 -12.89
CA ASP A 115 -9.44 -4.08 -14.02
C ASP A 115 -10.78 -3.36 -13.75
N ARG A 116 -11.15 -3.14 -12.48
CA ARG A 116 -12.35 -2.39 -12.07
C ARG A 116 -12.08 -0.90 -11.87
N MET A 117 -10.82 -0.50 -11.82
CA MET A 117 -10.41 0.89 -11.61
C MET A 117 -10.47 1.69 -12.91
N ASN A 118 -10.74 2.99 -12.81
CA ASN A 118 -10.76 3.91 -13.94
C ASN A 118 -9.69 4.99 -13.76
N PHE A 119 -8.54 4.81 -14.41
CA PHE A 119 -7.42 5.74 -14.32
C PHE A 119 -7.62 6.92 -15.26
N ARG A 120 -7.66 8.13 -14.71
CA ARG A 120 -8.02 9.34 -15.46
C ARG A 120 -6.98 10.44 -15.31
N ILE A 121 -6.81 11.21 -16.39
CA ILE A 121 -6.11 12.50 -16.35
C ILE A 121 -7.06 13.52 -15.70
N LYS A 122 -6.53 14.32 -14.78
CA LYS A 122 -7.29 15.39 -14.14
C LYS A 122 -7.62 16.50 -15.15
N PRO A 123 -8.90 16.91 -15.29
CA PRO A 123 -9.25 18.03 -16.14
C PRO A 123 -8.53 19.32 -15.72
N LYS A 124 -7.93 20.02 -16.67
CA LYS A 124 -7.32 21.32 -16.43
C LYS A 124 -8.42 22.39 -16.34
N PRO A 125 -8.43 23.25 -15.31
CA PRO A 125 -9.41 24.32 -15.22
C PRO A 125 -9.15 25.37 -16.31
N GLU A 126 -10.22 25.83 -16.96
CA GLU A 126 -10.17 26.81 -18.05
C GLU A 126 -10.78 28.18 -17.64
N THR A 127 -11.60 28.21 -16.59
CA THR A 127 -12.27 29.44 -16.11
C THR A 127 -11.88 29.79 -14.67
N TYR A 128 -12.04 31.06 -14.29
CA TYR A 128 -11.79 31.51 -12.91
C TYR A 128 -12.66 30.77 -11.90
N ASP A 129 -13.94 30.52 -12.21
CA ASP A 129 -14.84 29.78 -11.34
C ASP A 129 -14.34 28.34 -11.09
N GLN A 130 -13.78 27.69 -12.11
CA GLN A 130 -13.18 26.36 -11.99
C GLN A 130 -11.88 26.37 -11.17
N ILE A 131 -11.04 27.40 -11.33
CA ILE A 131 -9.78 27.55 -10.57
C ILE A 131 -10.05 27.76 -9.08
N TYR A 132 -11.04 28.59 -8.75
CA TYR A 132 -11.38 28.94 -7.36
C TYR A 132 -12.47 28.06 -6.75
N ALA A 133 -12.89 27.00 -7.44
CA ALA A 133 -13.87 26.06 -6.93
C ALA A 133 -13.37 25.39 -5.64
N SER A 134 -14.21 25.40 -4.59
CA SER A 134 -13.90 24.76 -3.30
C SER A 134 -14.01 23.23 -3.34
N LYS A 135 -14.58 22.68 -4.42
CA LYS A 135 -14.73 21.26 -4.70
C LYS A 135 -14.37 20.99 -6.17
N PRO A 136 -14.00 19.75 -6.54
CA PRO A 136 -13.85 19.38 -7.94
C PRO A 136 -15.08 19.80 -8.76
N TRP A 137 -14.85 20.51 -9.86
CA TRP A 137 -15.91 20.98 -10.77
C TRP A 137 -16.32 19.94 -11.81
N TYR A 138 -15.60 18.81 -11.84
CA TYR A 138 -15.84 17.67 -12.72
C TYR A 138 -16.37 16.48 -11.92
N GLU A 139 -17.04 15.57 -12.61
CA GLU A 139 -17.60 14.35 -12.02
C GLU A 139 -16.51 13.33 -11.68
N ILE A 140 -16.62 12.77 -10.48
CA ILE A 140 -15.75 11.73 -9.92
C ILE A 140 -16.64 10.55 -9.52
N ASN A 141 -16.42 9.40 -10.16
CA ASN A 141 -17.07 8.14 -9.81
C ASN A 141 -16.28 7.40 -8.74
N GLU A 142 -16.91 6.37 -8.13
CA GLU A 142 -16.34 5.58 -7.04
C GLU A 142 -14.95 4.98 -7.38
N ASN A 143 -14.79 4.45 -8.59
CA ASN A 143 -13.55 3.81 -9.04
C ASN A 143 -12.62 4.74 -9.83
N ASP A 144 -12.91 6.05 -9.89
CA ASP A 144 -12.06 7.00 -10.59
C ASP A 144 -10.79 7.28 -9.78
N VAL A 145 -9.64 7.03 -10.40
CA VAL A 145 -8.33 7.24 -9.81
C VAL A 145 -7.58 8.30 -10.60
N PHE A 146 -7.00 9.26 -9.89
CA PHE A 146 -6.15 10.32 -10.47
C PHE A 146 -4.70 10.15 -9.98
N PRO A 147 -3.85 9.40 -10.69
CA PRO A 147 -2.48 9.12 -10.24
C PRO A 147 -1.63 10.37 -9.99
N GLU A 148 -1.92 11.49 -10.66
CA GLU A 148 -1.24 12.76 -10.43
C GLU A 148 -1.38 13.25 -8.98
N ASP A 149 -2.54 13.02 -8.34
CA ASP A 149 -2.80 13.48 -6.97
C ASP A 149 -1.97 12.71 -5.94
N PHE A 150 -1.45 11.52 -6.28
CA PHE A 150 -0.58 10.74 -5.40
C PHE A 150 0.68 11.49 -4.96
N LYS A 151 1.21 12.37 -5.82
CA LYS A 151 2.36 13.25 -5.54
C LYS A 151 2.16 14.11 -4.29
N ARG A 152 0.92 14.36 -3.90
CA ARG A 152 0.55 15.24 -2.78
C ARG A 152 0.70 14.56 -1.43
N PHE A 153 0.43 13.26 -1.33
CA PHE A 153 0.23 12.59 -0.04
C PHE A 153 1.12 11.37 0.21
N MET A 154 1.63 10.69 -0.80
CA MET A 154 2.35 9.42 -0.60
C MET A 154 3.60 9.56 0.28
N ILE A 155 4.38 10.63 0.09
CA ILE A 155 5.65 10.86 0.80
C ILE A 155 5.60 12.20 1.52
N GLY A 156 5.55 12.16 2.86
CA GLY A 156 5.60 13.34 3.72
C GLY A 156 7.02 13.88 3.95
N ARG A 157 8.05 13.04 3.82
CA ARG A 157 9.45 13.39 4.07
C ARG A 157 10.01 14.27 2.93
N GLN A 158 10.33 15.53 3.24
CA GLN A 158 10.58 16.57 2.23
C GLN A 158 11.86 16.35 1.39
N ASP A 159 12.94 15.90 2.01
CA ASP A 159 14.25 15.69 1.38
C ASP A 159 14.27 14.51 0.37
N VAL A 160 13.33 13.56 0.49
CA VAL A 160 13.20 12.42 -0.44
C VAL A 160 12.04 12.56 -1.43
N ARG A 161 11.06 13.43 -1.17
CA ARG A 161 9.85 13.58 -2.01
C ARG A 161 10.16 13.91 -3.47
N ALA A 162 11.09 14.85 -3.72
CA ALA A 162 11.44 15.24 -5.09
C ALA A 162 12.08 14.08 -5.85
N TYR A 163 12.95 13.31 -5.17
CA TYR A 163 13.55 12.10 -5.72
C TYR A 163 12.48 11.05 -6.05
N PHE A 164 11.57 10.75 -5.10
CA PHE A 164 10.51 9.77 -5.31
C PHE A 164 9.67 10.05 -6.57
N ILE A 165 9.27 11.32 -6.75
CA ILE A 165 8.48 11.75 -7.91
C ILE A 165 9.28 11.63 -9.21
N ALA A 166 10.56 11.97 -9.18
CA ALA A 166 11.42 11.93 -10.37
C ALA A 166 11.82 10.51 -10.78
N SER A 167 12.09 9.64 -9.82
CA SER A 167 12.56 8.27 -10.05
C SER A 167 11.45 7.28 -10.39
N ASN A 168 10.19 7.60 -10.07
CA ASN A 168 9.05 6.70 -10.26
C ASN A 168 7.92 7.38 -11.07
N PRO A 169 8.20 7.90 -12.27
CA PRO A 169 7.23 8.67 -13.05
C PRO A 169 6.01 7.84 -13.44
N GLU A 170 6.17 6.53 -13.66
CA GLU A 170 5.09 5.63 -14.09
C GLU A 170 3.94 5.58 -13.07
N LEU A 171 4.27 5.66 -11.79
CA LEU A 171 3.31 5.63 -10.70
C LEU A 171 2.28 6.77 -10.77
N PHE A 172 2.66 7.89 -11.38
CA PHE A 172 1.83 9.10 -11.48
C PHE A 172 1.20 9.30 -12.86
N ASP A 173 1.42 8.36 -13.77
CA ASP A 173 0.94 8.45 -15.14
C ASP A 173 -0.29 7.54 -15.35
N PRO A 174 -1.51 8.10 -15.53
CA PRO A 174 -2.70 7.28 -15.76
C PRO A 174 -2.58 6.39 -17.01
N GLU A 175 -1.81 6.78 -18.03
CA GLU A 175 -1.63 5.96 -19.23
C GLU A 175 -0.83 4.69 -18.92
N TYR A 176 0.12 4.75 -17.99
CA TYR A 176 0.88 3.58 -17.55
C TYR A 176 -0.02 2.56 -16.85
N TRP A 177 -0.90 3.01 -15.97
CA TRP A 177 -1.87 2.15 -15.29
C TRP A 177 -2.85 1.52 -16.28
N ALA A 178 -3.36 2.30 -17.24
CA ALA A 178 -4.22 1.78 -18.31
C ALA A 178 -3.48 0.76 -19.20
N ALA A 179 -2.19 0.94 -19.45
CA ALA A 179 -1.37 -0.03 -20.18
C ALA A 179 -1.23 -1.36 -19.42
N ILE A 180 -1.15 -1.33 -18.09
CA ILE A 180 -1.19 -2.56 -17.28
C ILE A 180 -2.56 -3.25 -17.43
N GLN A 181 -3.66 -2.51 -17.33
CA GLN A 181 -5.01 -3.04 -17.53
C GLN A 181 -5.18 -3.69 -18.91
N ASP A 182 -4.67 -3.06 -19.98
CA ASP A 182 -4.73 -3.60 -21.35
C ASP A 182 -3.96 -4.92 -21.48
N LYS A 183 -2.75 -5.01 -20.91
CA LYS A 183 -1.97 -6.25 -20.89
C LYS A 183 -2.69 -7.37 -20.13
N LEU A 184 -3.25 -7.06 -18.96
CA LEU A 184 -4.03 -8.02 -18.17
C LEU A 184 -5.30 -8.45 -18.90
N GLY A 185 -6.00 -7.53 -19.57
CA GLY A 185 -7.19 -7.81 -20.37
C GLY A 185 -6.92 -8.72 -21.58
N LYS A 186 -5.68 -8.72 -22.10
CA LYS A 186 -5.20 -9.65 -23.12
C LYS A 186 -4.81 -11.03 -22.56
N GLY A 187 -4.85 -11.22 -21.25
CA GLY A 187 -4.44 -12.44 -20.57
C GLY A 187 -2.92 -12.59 -20.46
N GLU A 188 -2.15 -11.51 -20.63
CA GLU A 188 -0.70 -11.54 -20.44
C GLU A 188 -0.37 -11.73 -18.95
N MET A 189 0.50 -12.70 -18.65
CA MET A 189 1.06 -12.83 -17.31
C MET A 189 2.29 -11.93 -17.18
N ILE A 190 2.11 -10.79 -16.53
CA ILE A 190 3.22 -9.85 -16.30
C ILE A 190 4.15 -10.43 -15.23
N HIS A 191 5.43 -10.57 -15.57
CA HIS A 191 6.41 -11.19 -14.68
C HIS A 191 6.80 -10.28 -13.52
N ALA A 192 6.65 -10.78 -12.29
CA ALA A 192 7.24 -10.19 -11.09
C ALA A 192 8.51 -10.96 -10.70
N PHE A 193 9.68 -10.32 -10.82
CA PHE A 193 10.95 -10.96 -10.46
C PHE A 193 11.24 -10.83 -8.95
N PRO A 194 11.59 -11.94 -8.26
CA PRO A 194 11.92 -11.92 -6.83
C PRO A 194 13.37 -11.46 -6.56
N TYR A 195 14.06 -10.91 -7.56
CA TYR A 195 15.45 -10.47 -7.50
C TYR A 195 15.67 -9.14 -8.24
N PRO A 196 16.69 -8.35 -7.86
CA PRO A 196 17.16 -7.18 -8.61
C PRO A 196 17.44 -7.46 -10.08
N GLU A 197 17.16 -6.48 -10.94
CA GLU A 197 17.44 -6.57 -12.38
C GLU A 197 18.92 -6.81 -12.68
N SER A 198 19.82 -6.30 -11.84
CA SER A 198 21.27 -6.51 -11.93
C SER A 198 21.69 -7.99 -11.81
N MET A 199 20.82 -8.86 -11.30
CA MET A 199 21.06 -10.31 -11.24
C MET A 199 20.44 -11.09 -12.40
N ARG A 200 19.75 -10.43 -13.34
CA ARG A 200 19.28 -11.08 -14.56
C ARG A 200 20.46 -11.54 -15.39
N PHE A 201 20.32 -12.68 -16.06
CA PHE A 201 21.33 -13.14 -17.03
C PHE A 201 21.53 -12.15 -18.19
N ARG A 202 20.51 -11.33 -18.46
CA ARG A 202 20.51 -10.26 -19.48
C ARG A 202 19.88 -9.00 -18.86
N PRO A 203 20.66 -8.21 -18.12
CA PRO A 203 20.14 -7.04 -17.40
C PRO A 203 19.74 -5.90 -18.35
N ASP A 204 20.35 -5.82 -19.53
CA ASP A 204 20.10 -4.74 -20.50
C ASP A 204 18.88 -5.00 -21.43
N GLU A 205 18.26 -6.17 -21.35
CA GLU A 205 17.07 -6.51 -22.15
C GLU A 205 15.77 -6.13 -21.41
N VAL A 206 15.00 -5.22 -22.00
CA VAL A 206 13.65 -4.84 -21.55
C VAL A 206 12.68 -6.00 -21.80
N VAL A 207 11.89 -6.35 -20.78
CA VAL A 207 10.86 -7.42 -20.81
C VAL A 207 9.48 -6.80 -20.91
#